data_AF-A0A3A9GDJ7-F1
#
_entry.id   AF-A0A3A9GDJ7-F1
#
_cell.length_a   1.000
_cell.length_b   1.000
_cell.length_c   1.000
_cell.angle_alpha   90.00
_cell.angle_beta   90.00
_cell.angle_gamma   90.00
#
_symmetry.space_group_name_H-M   'P 1'
#
loop_
_entity.id
_entity.type
_entity.pdbx_description
1 polymer ?
#
loop_
_entity_poly.entity_id
_entity_poly.type
_entity_poly.pdbx_seq_one_letter_code
_entity_poly.pdbx_strand_id
1 'polypeptide(L)' 'MAKSVKEKNQLDCNKRAREKYLKEKTTSVCIRFMQNTEADLLEYLNSMPNKAGYIKSLIRADMKRN' A
#
# COMPACT_ATOMS: atom_id res chain seq x y z
N MET A 1 -28.14 -13.48 3.67
CA MET A 1 -27.95 -14.27 4.90
C MET A 1 -27.11 -13.45 5.87
N ALA A 2 -27.64 -13.14 7.07
CA ALA A 2 -26.89 -12.39 8.08
C ALA A 2 -25.84 -13.30 8.74
N LYS A 3 -24.57 -12.86 8.78
CA LYS A 3 -23.48 -13.60 9.43
C LYS A 3 -23.80 -13.85 10.91
N SER A 4 -23.44 -15.03 11.39
CA SER A 4 -23.60 -15.44 12.79
C SER A 4 -22.83 -14.50 13.73
N VAL A 5 -23.32 -14.32 14.95
CA VAL A 5 -22.70 -13.46 15.99
C VAL A 5 -21.23 -13.82 16.23
N LYS A 6 -20.90 -15.12 16.17
CA LYS A 6 -19.53 -15.63 16.34
C LYS A 6 -18.60 -15.19 15.20
N GLU A 7 -19.09 -15.24 13.96
CA GLU A 7 -18.34 -14.82 12.77
C GLU A 7 -18.10 -13.31 12.75
N LYS A 8 -19.07 -12.52 13.24
CA LYS A 8 -18.92 -11.07 13.39
C LYS A 8 -17.83 -10.73 14.41
N ASN A 9 -17.87 -11.35 15.59
CA ASN A 9 -16.88 -11.11 16.64
C ASN A 9 -15.45 -11.48 16.17
N GLN A 10 -15.29 -12.60 15.46
CA GLN A 10 -14.00 -13.01 14.91
C GLN A 10 -13.49 -12.03 13.83
N LEU A 11 -14.38 -11.52 12.99
CA LEU A 11 -14.04 -10.51 11.99
C LEU A 11 -13.55 -9.21 12.65
N ASP A 12 -14.19 -8.78 13.73
CA ASP A 12 -13.81 -7.56 14.45
C ASP A 12 -12.48 -7.71 15.20
N CYS A 13 -12.22 -8.87 15.81
CA CYS A 13 -10.89 -9.20 16.36
C CYS A 13 -9.80 -9.12 15.29
N ASN A 14 -10.04 -9.70 14.11
CA ASN A 14 -9.09 -9.70 13.00
C ASN A 14 -8.83 -8.28 12.45
N LYS A 15 -9.85 -7.42 12.39
CA LYS A 15 -9.68 -6.02 12.00
C LYS A 15 -8.79 -5.27 12.99
N ARG A 16 -9.08 -5.35 14.29
CA ARG A 16 -8.30 -4.69 15.34
C ARG A 16 -6.84 -5.14 15.33
N ALA A 17 -6.59 -6.43 15.13
CA ALA A 17 -5.23 -6.97 15.01
C ALA A 17 -4.48 -6.39 13.80
N ARG A 18 -5.16 -6.28 12.64
CA ARG A 18 -4.60 -5.65 11.44
C ARG A 18 -4.30 -4.18 11.65
N GLU A 19 -5.21 -3.43 12.26
CA GLU A 19 -5.02 -2.01 12.56
C GLU A 19 -3.83 -1.77 13.48
N LYS A 20 -3.68 -2.59 14.53
CA LYS A 20 -2.53 -2.53 15.44
C LYS A 20 -1.23 -2.77 14.68
N TYR A 21 -1.17 -3.81 13.85
CA TYR A 21 0.01 -4.11 13.03
C TYR A 21 0.34 -2.95 12.07
N LEU A 22 -0.66 -2.41 11.38
CA LEU A 22 -0.47 -1.30 10.44
C LEU A 22 0.09 -0.08 11.17
N LYS A 23 -0.45 0.26 12.36
CA LYS A 23 0.02 1.38 13.17
C LYS A 23 1.47 1.21 13.66
N GLU A 24 1.85 0.00 14.05
CA GLU A 24 3.16 -0.26 14.67
C GLU A 24 4.27 -0.59 13.67
N LYS A 25 3.93 -1.19 12.52
CA LYS A 25 4.90 -1.81 11.61
C LYS A 25 4.92 -1.24 10.21
N THR A 26 3.99 -0.35 9.88
CA THR A 26 3.90 0.23 8.54
C THR A 26 3.83 1.75 8.59
N THR A 27 4.44 2.39 7.60
CA THR A 27 4.35 3.82 7.40
C THR A 27 3.96 4.07 5.95
N SER A 28 2.94 4.91 5.75
CA SER A 28 2.49 5.33 4.43
C SER A 28 3.20 6.62 4.05
N VAL A 29 3.83 6.62 2.88
CA VAL A 29 4.40 7.82 2.27
C VAL A 29 3.53 8.18 1.07
N CYS A 30 2.97 9.39 1.10
CA CYS A 30 2.16 9.93 0.01
C CYS A 30 3.03 10.81 -0.88
N ILE A 31 3.06 10.50 -2.18
CA ILE A 31 3.74 11.32 -3.19
C ILE A 31 2.65 11.92 -4.07
N ARG A 32 2.73 13.24 -4.29
CA ARG A 32 1.81 13.97 -5.16
C ARG A 32 2.45 14.11 -6.53
N PHE A 33 1.70 13.75 -7.56
CA PHE A 33 2.07 13.96 -8.95
C PHE A 33 1.21 15.08 -9.53
N MET A 34 1.83 15.90 -10.38
CA MET A 34 1.19 16.96 -11.13
C MET A 34 0.63 16.39 -12.44
N GLN A 35 -0.69 16.38 -12.57
CA GLN A 35 -1.38 15.68 -13.67
C GLN A 35 -1.01 16.17 -15.07
N ASN A 36 -0.57 17.43 -15.21
CA ASN A 36 -0.29 18.03 -16.52
C ASN A 36 1.16 17.84 -16.97
N THR A 37 2.11 17.84 -16.04
CA THR A 37 3.55 17.79 -16.34
C THR A 37 4.16 16.43 -16.11
N GLU A 38 3.50 15.57 -15.32
CA GLU A 38 3.96 14.23 -14.94
C GLU A 38 2.92 13.17 -15.34
N ALA A 39 2.12 13.46 -16.37
CA ALA A 39 1.08 12.56 -16.87
C ALA A 39 1.67 11.21 -17.31
N ASP A 40 2.78 11.26 -18.02
CA ASP A 40 3.54 10.11 -18.51
C ASP A 40 4.07 9.22 -17.37
N LEU A 41 4.60 9.84 -16.30
CA LEU A 41 5.04 9.12 -15.10
C LEU A 41 3.85 8.41 -14.42
N LEU A 42 2.71 9.09 -14.34
CA LEU A 42 1.50 8.53 -13.74
C LEU A 42 0.94 7.38 -14.58
N GLU A 43 0.94 7.49 -15.91
CA GLU A 43 0.54 6.43 -16.84
C GLU A 43 1.46 5.22 -16.72
N TYR A 44 2.77 5.43 -16.70
CA TYR A 44 3.74 4.34 -16.55
C TYR A 44 3.58 3.63 -15.20
N LEU A 45 3.50 4.39 -14.11
CA LEU A 45 3.21 3.82 -12.78
C LEU A 45 1.86 3.11 -12.77
N ASN A 46 0.90 3.56 -13.58
CA ASN A 46 -0.41 2.95 -13.68
C ASN A 46 -0.44 1.62 -14.42
N SER A 47 0.42 1.45 -15.41
CA SER A 47 0.59 0.19 -16.15
C SER A 47 1.18 -0.95 -15.30
N MET A 48 1.85 -0.65 -14.19
CA MET A 48 2.50 -1.66 -13.36
C MET A 48 1.48 -2.47 -12.52
N PRO A 49 1.60 -3.81 -12.47
CA PRO A 49 0.71 -4.65 -11.67
C PRO A 49 0.87 -4.43 -10.17
N ASN A 50 2.05 -3.97 -9.72
CA ASN A 50 2.33 -3.63 -8.32
C ASN A 50 3.19 -2.37 -8.18
N LYS A 51 2.53 -1.22 -8.05
CA LYS A 51 3.16 0.12 -7.93
C LYS A 51 4.09 0.21 -6.73
N ALA A 52 3.65 -0.27 -5.57
CA ALA A 52 4.43 -0.24 -4.34
C ALA A 52 5.66 -1.14 -4.42
N GLY A 53 5.54 -2.31 -5.08
CA GLY A 53 6.65 -3.21 -5.34
C GLY A 53 7.70 -2.57 -6.26
N TYR A 54 7.25 -1.95 -7.35
CA TYR A 54 8.10 -1.24 -8.30
C TYR A 54 8.90 -0.12 -7.64
N ILE A 55 8.24 0.76 -6.88
CA ILE A 55 8.92 1.85 -6.16
C ILE A 55 9.95 1.29 -5.17
N LYS A 56 9.61 0.23 -4.42
CA LYS A 56 10.55 -0.42 -3.50
C LYS A 56 11.76 -1.04 -4.21
N SER A 57 11.59 -1.58 -5.42
CA SER A 57 12.73 -2.14 -6.18
C SER A 57 13.66 -1.03 -6.67
N LEU A 58 13.11 0.10 -7.10
CA LEU A 58 13.91 1.27 -7.48
C LEU A 58 14.74 1.79 -6.30
N ILE A 59 14.12 1.98 -5.13
CA ILE A 59 14.83 2.43 -3.92
C ILE A 59 15.95 1.44 -3.54
N ARG A 60 15.67 0.13 -3.55
CA ARG A 60 16.70 -0.88 -3.25
C ARG A 60 17.82 -0.92 -4.27
N ALA A 61 17.54 -0.65 -5.54
CA ALA A 61 18.56 -0.59 -6.57
C ALA A 61 19.43 0.67 -6.41
N ASP A 62 18.80 1.79 -6.07
CA ASP A 62 19.48 3.06 -5.80
C ASP A 62 20.40 2.97 -4.57
N MET A 63 19.90 2.40 -3.47
CA MET A 63 20.69 2.12 -2.25
C MET A 63 21.90 1.21 -2.48
N LYS A 64 21.94 0.44 -3.57
CA LYS A 64 23.10 -0.41 -3.92
C LYS A 64 24.13 0.30 -4.79
N ARG A 65 23.70 1.35 -5.49
CA ARG A 65 24.55 2.15 -6.38
C ARG A 65 25.27 3.26 -5.63
N ASN A 66 24.66 3.75 -4.55
CA ASN A 66 25.22 4.70 -3.59
C ASN A 66 25.90 3.98 -2.42
#